data_AF-A0A4U5QGN9-F1
#
_entry.id   AF-A0A4U5QGN9-F1
#
_cell.length_a   1.000
_cell.length_b   1.000
_cell.length_c   1.000
_cell.angle_alpha   90.00
_cell.angle_beta   90.00
_cell.angle_gamma   90.00
#
_symmetry.space_group_name_H-M   'P 1'
#
loop_
_entity.id
_entity.type
_entity.pdbx_description
1 polymer ?
#
loop_
_entity_poly.entity_id
_entity_poly.type
_entity_poly.pdbx_seq_one_letter_code
_entity_poly.pdbx_strand_id
1 'polypeptide(L)'
;MHIYGCVYNPNLSLLLNLTLPQHLPPSPHSSSIDSNQITSCLLPARSVKMFTTKKKIQKDKDAEPTEFEETVAQALFDLENTNSDLKSDLKDLFINSAVQIDVAGNRKAIVIYVPYRLRKAYRKVHLRLVRELEKKFSGKDVVLLATRRIVRPPKKGSAVQRPRSRTLTAVHEAMLEDLVYPAEIVGKRTRYRIDGSKISKIFLDPKERNNTEYKLESYAGVYRKLTGKDVVFDFPVTEA
;
A
#
# COMPACT_ATOMS: atom_id res chain seq x y z
N MET A 1 -31.97 52.26 -18.57
CA MET A 1 -31.78 53.21 -19.70
C MET A 1 -31.20 54.49 -19.14
N HIS A 2 -30.16 54.97 -19.82
CA HIS A 2 -29.30 56.12 -19.55
C HIS A 2 -29.88 57.28 -18.73
N ILE A 3 -29.07 57.82 -17.81
CA ILE A 3 -28.62 59.23 -17.89
C ILE A 3 -27.14 59.31 -17.47
N TYR A 4 -26.33 59.94 -18.33
CA TYR A 4 -24.91 60.24 -18.21
C TYR A 4 -24.64 61.44 -17.30
N GLY A 5 -23.44 61.54 -16.72
CA GLY A 5 -22.92 62.83 -16.23
C GLY A 5 -21.70 62.73 -15.33
N CYS A 6 -20.50 62.49 -15.88
CA CYS A 6 -19.24 62.77 -15.20
C CYS A 6 -18.52 63.90 -15.95
N VAL A 7 -18.44 65.07 -15.31
CA VAL A 7 -17.75 66.28 -15.78
C VAL A 7 -16.63 66.61 -14.79
N TYR A 8 -15.41 66.66 -15.34
CA TYR A 8 -14.26 67.50 -15.00
C TYR A 8 -13.83 67.77 -13.53
N ASN A 9 -12.59 67.36 -13.25
CA ASN A 9 -11.61 67.91 -12.28
C ASN A 9 -11.40 69.43 -12.51
N PRO A 10 -10.96 70.29 -11.54
CA PRO A 10 -9.62 70.17 -10.91
C PRO A 10 -9.40 70.79 -9.50
N ASN A 11 -8.24 70.48 -8.90
CA ASN A 11 -7.41 71.25 -7.93
C ASN A 11 -7.90 71.54 -6.49
N LEU A 12 -7.17 70.99 -5.51
CA LEU A 12 -6.50 71.66 -4.34
C LEU A 12 -6.06 70.54 -3.36
N SER A 13 -4.77 70.21 -3.26
CA SER A 13 -3.73 70.80 -2.39
C SER A 13 -3.69 70.23 -0.96
N LEU A 14 -2.44 70.01 -0.49
CA LEU A 14 -2.00 69.87 0.91
C LEU A 14 -2.29 68.50 1.58
N LEU A 15 -1.40 67.81 2.30
CA LEU A 15 -0.07 68.08 2.90
C LEU A 15 0.58 66.74 3.35
N LEU A 16 1.85 66.84 3.77
CA LEU A 16 2.62 65.98 4.69
C LEU A 16 3.69 65.01 4.12
N ASN A 17 4.85 65.62 3.84
CA ASN A 17 6.18 65.34 4.39
C ASN A 17 6.46 64.01 5.12
N LEU A 18 7.58 63.36 4.73
CA LEU A 18 8.79 63.08 5.56
C LEU A 18 9.66 62.05 4.80
N THR A 19 10.62 62.51 3.98
CA THR A 19 12.08 62.53 4.25
C THR A 19 12.74 61.17 4.49
N LEU A 20 13.38 60.63 3.44
CA LEU A 20 14.62 59.83 3.51
C LEU A 20 15.82 60.82 3.46
N PRO A 21 16.99 60.49 4.06
CA PRO A 21 18.06 59.91 3.24
C PRO A 21 19.05 58.96 3.96
N GLN A 22 19.87 58.33 3.11
CA GLN A 22 20.94 57.36 3.31
C GLN A 22 22.17 57.96 4.03
N HIS A 23 22.92 57.15 4.81
CA HIS A 23 24.40 57.18 4.81
C HIS A 23 25.03 55.92 5.45
N LEU A 24 26.06 55.39 4.78
CA LEU A 24 26.94 54.26 5.10
C LEU A 24 28.30 54.79 5.66
N PRO A 25 29.27 53.95 6.09
CA PRO A 25 29.79 53.77 7.46
C PRO A 25 31.19 54.42 7.71
N PRO A 26 31.78 54.21 8.91
CA PRO A 26 33.24 54.12 9.01
C PRO A 26 33.73 52.79 9.62
N SER A 27 34.76 52.22 9.00
CA SER A 27 35.66 51.21 9.59
C SER A 27 36.77 51.88 10.41
N PRO A 28 37.24 51.23 11.49
CA PRO A 28 38.68 51.10 11.63
C PRO A 28 39.14 49.72 12.13
N HIS A 29 40.13 49.20 11.41
CA HIS A 29 41.37 48.56 11.89
C HIS A 29 41.39 47.74 13.20
N SER A 30 41.56 46.43 12.99
CA SER A 30 42.57 45.53 13.58
C SER A 30 42.95 45.68 15.05
N SER A 31 42.60 44.67 15.85
CA SER A 31 43.58 43.95 16.66
C SER A 31 43.06 42.55 17.02
N SER A 32 44.02 41.66 17.16
CA SER A 32 43.98 40.21 17.19
C SER A 32 43.63 39.62 18.57
N ILE A 33 43.30 38.31 18.59
CA ILE A 33 43.32 37.40 19.76
C ILE A 33 42.04 37.54 20.63
N ASP A 34 41.19 36.55 20.88
CA ASP A 34 41.46 35.19 21.33
C ASP A 34 40.26 34.25 21.12
N SER A 35 40.59 32.99 20.89
CA SER A 35 39.71 31.83 20.93
C SER A 35 38.92 31.70 22.23
N ASN A 36 37.57 31.66 22.17
CA ASN A 36 36.78 30.71 22.95
C ASN A 36 35.31 30.61 22.48
N GLN A 37 34.86 29.36 22.48
CA GLN A 37 33.64 28.83 21.88
C GLN A 37 32.37 29.35 22.56
N ILE A 38 31.53 30.09 21.84
CA ILE A 38 30.07 30.07 22.03
C ILE A 38 29.43 30.16 20.64
N THR A 39 29.31 29.01 19.97
CA THR A 39 28.37 28.87 18.85
C THR A 39 27.17 28.12 19.41
N SER A 40 26.11 28.87 19.68
CA SER A 40 24.77 28.32 19.84
C SER A 40 24.47 27.47 18.61
N CYS A 41 24.37 26.16 18.83
CA CYS A 41 24.00 25.22 17.80
C CYS A 41 22.60 25.59 17.31
N LEU A 42 22.54 26.18 16.12
CA LEU A 42 21.41 26.06 15.23
C LEU A 42 21.27 24.56 14.95
N LEU A 43 20.50 23.87 15.79
CA LEU A 43 20.11 22.49 15.52
C LEU A 43 19.33 22.53 14.21
N PRO A 44 19.72 21.78 13.16
CA PRO A 44 18.77 21.51 12.11
C PRO A 44 17.57 20.86 12.79
N ALA A 45 16.37 21.38 12.52
CA ALA A 45 15.13 20.76 12.95
C ALA A 45 15.19 19.29 12.52
N ARG A 46 15.56 18.44 13.46
CA ARG A 46 15.73 17.01 13.26
C ARG A 46 14.31 16.53 13.07
N SER A 47 13.91 16.40 11.80
CA SER A 47 12.66 15.79 11.38
C SER A 47 12.44 14.57 12.26
N VAL A 48 11.44 14.65 13.13
CA VAL A 48 10.99 13.52 13.94
C VAL A 48 10.37 12.55 12.94
N LYS A 49 11.20 11.77 12.24
CA LYS A 49 10.73 10.67 11.40
C LYS A 49 10.01 9.71 12.33
N MET A 50 8.69 9.65 12.18
CA MET A 50 7.76 8.90 13.02
C MET A 50 8.22 7.46 13.25
N PHE A 51 8.63 7.14 14.48
CA PHE A 51 8.96 5.77 14.91
C PHE A 51 7.74 4.84 14.97
N THR A 52 6.53 5.35 14.74
CA THR A 52 5.28 4.56 14.78
C THR A 52 5.04 3.79 13.48
N THR A 53 5.40 4.34 12.32
CA THR A 53 5.20 3.69 11.01
C THR A 53 6.02 2.39 10.90
N LYS A 54 7.24 2.38 11.45
CA LYS A 54 8.10 1.19 11.49
C LYS A 54 7.52 0.03 12.30
N LYS A 55 6.62 0.29 13.27
CA LYS A 55 5.98 -0.78 14.05
C LYS A 55 5.02 -1.63 13.23
N LYS A 56 4.53 -1.11 12.09
CA LYS A 56 3.60 -1.82 11.21
C LYS A 56 4.30 -2.74 10.21
N ILE A 57 5.62 -2.64 10.06
CA ILE A 57 6.41 -3.52 9.19
C ILE A 57 7.25 -4.43 10.08
N GLN A 58 7.04 -5.74 9.98
CA GLN A 58 7.91 -6.73 10.61
C GLN A 58 8.33 -7.76 9.57
N LYS A 59 9.57 -7.63 9.09
CA LYS A 59 10.15 -8.59 8.16
C LYS A 59 10.70 -9.80 8.89
N ASP A 60 10.57 -10.95 8.25
CA ASP A 60 11.34 -12.12 8.63
C ASP A 60 12.81 -11.84 8.27
N LYS A 61 13.71 -11.81 9.27
CA LYS A 61 15.18 -11.60 9.19
C LYS A 61 15.70 -10.15 9.26
N ASP A 62 14.96 -9.21 9.85
CA ASP A 62 15.44 -7.84 10.13
C ASP A 62 16.01 -7.08 8.91
N ALA A 63 15.56 -7.45 7.70
CA ALA A 63 15.97 -6.79 6.48
C ALA A 63 15.41 -5.36 6.42
N GLU A 64 16.14 -4.44 5.78
CA GLU A 64 15.69 -3.06 5.64
C GLU A 64 14.39 -2.98 4.83
N PRO A 65 13.42 -2.16 5.26
CA PRO A 65 12.18 -1.93 4.51
C PRO A 65 12.49 -1.25 3.18
N THR A 66 11.76 -1.65 2.14
CA THR A 66 11.82 -0.99 0.83
C THR A 66 10.94 0.25 0.85
N GLU A 67 11.27 1.25 0.03
CA GLU A 67 10.52 2.52 -0.06
C GLU A 67 9.01 2.31 -0.32
N PHE A 68 8.68 1.29 -1.10
CA PHE A 68 7.30 0.92 -1.38
C PHE A 68 6.56 0.40 -0.13
N GLU A 69 7.22 -0.42 0.68
CA GLU A 69 6.66 -0.92 1.95
C GLU A 69 6.46 0.21 2.96
N GLU A 70 7.38 1.18 3.01
CA GLU A 70 7.23 2.37 3.85
C GLU A 70 5.98 3.17 3.45
N THR A 71 5.72 3.30 2.16
CA THR A 71 4.51 3.97 1.64
C THR A 71 3.23 3.25 2.05
N VAL A 72 3.21 1.91 1.96
CA VAL A 72 2.06 1.10 2.39
C VAL A 72 1.87 1.17 3.91
N ALA A 73 2.96 1.15 4.69
CA ALA A 73 2.89 1.26 6.13
C ALA A 73 2.41 2.64 6.58
N GLN A 74 2.83 3.71 5.89
CA GLN A 74 2.31 5.05 6.14
C GLN A 74 0.80 5.12 5.88
N ALA A 75 0.34 4.55 4.77
CA ALA A 75 -1.10 4.48 4.46
C ALA A 75 -1.88 3.74 5.57
N LEU A 76 -1.35 2.62 6.08
CA LEU A 76 -1.99 1.89 7.18
C LEU A 76 -2.04 2.71 8.49
N PHE A 77 -0.99 3.48 8.78
CA PHE A 77 -0.96 4.36 9.95
C PHE A 77 -1.97 5.51 9.83
N ASP A 78 -2.09 6.11 8.65
CA ASP A 78 -3.08 7.16 8.40
C ASP A 78 -4.52 6.63 8.54
N LEU A 79 -4.77 5.38 8.15
CA LEU A 79 -6.05 4.70 8.33
C LEU A 79 -6.39 4.43 9.80
N GLU A 80 -5.38 4.14 10.63
CA GLU A 80 -5.56 3.99 12.08
C GLU A 80 -6.00 5.30 12.75
N ASN A 81 -5.55 6.45 12.23
CA ASN A 81 -5.87 7.76 12.78
C ASN A 81 -7.19 8.34 12.26
N THR A 82 -7.56 8.02 11.02
CA THR A 82 -8.77 8.58 10.39
C THR A 82 -10.06 7.89 10.82
N ASN A 83 -10.03 6.58 11.09
CA ASN A 83 -11.24 5.80 11.40
C ASN A 83 -11.18 5.19 12.81
N SER A 84 -12.02 5.68 13.72
CA SER A 84 -12.12 5.17 15.09
C SER A 84 -12.47 3.67 15.15
N ASP A 85 -13.29 3.19 14.23
CA ASP A 85 -13.81 1.81 14.24
C ASP A 85 -12.78 0.77 13.78
N LEU A 86 -11.86 1.17 12.90
CA LEU A 86 -10.77 0.30 12.41
C LEU A 86 -9.56 0.35 13.34
N LYS A 87 -9.52 1.31 14.25
CA LYS A 87 -8.39 1.57 15.13
C LYS A 87 -8.11 0.39 16.06
N SER A 88 -9.14 -0.21 16.67
CA SER A 88 -8.97 -1.36 17.58
C SER A 88 -8.36 -2.55 16.85
N ASP A 89 -8.85 -2.84 15.66
CA ASP A 89 -8.41 -4.00 14.88
C ASP A 89 -7.03 -3.76 14.25
N LEU A 90 -6.72 -2.54 13.80
CA LEU A 90 -5.46 -2.23 13.11
C LEU A 90 -4.27 -2.09 14.05
N LYS A 91 -4.46 -1.74 15.33
CA LYS A 91 -3.36 -1.53 16.30
C LYS A 91 -2.38 -2.70 16.35
N ASP A 92 -2.90 -3.92 16.45
CA ASP A 92 -2.13 -5.15 16.60
C ASP A 92 -1.70 -5.77 15.27
N LEU A 93 -2.18 -5.20 14.15
CA LEU A 93 -1.90 -5.72 12.81
C LEU A 93 -0.63 -5.10 12.24
N PHE A 94 0.18 -5.97 11.64
CA PHE A 94 1.40 -5.61 10.93
C PHE A 94 1.54 -6.46 9.65
N ILE A 95 2.36 -5.97 8.74
CA ILE A 95 2.64 -6.58 7.44
C ILE A 95 4.09 -7.08 7.38
N ASN A 96 4.33 -8.15 6.62
CA ASN A 96 5.67 -8.66 6.38
C ASN A 96 6.33 -7.89 5.24
N SER A 97 5.63 -7.79 4.11
CA SER A 97 6.14 -7.13 2.91
C SER A 97 4.99 -6.69 2.01
N ALA A 98 5.30 -5.82 1.06
CA ALA A 98 4.37 -5.38 0.03
C ALA A 98 5.10 -5.39 -1.32
N VAL A 99 4.45 -5.94 -2.34
CA VAL A 99 5.01 -6.08 -3.67
C VAL A 99 4.02 -5.54 -4.68
N GLN A 100 4.52 -4.71 -5.59
CA GLN A 100 3.75 -4.26 -6.75
C GLN A 100 3.94 -5.24 -7.91
N ILE A 101 2.83 -5.65 -8.53
CA ILE A 101 2.81 -6.59 -9.65
C ILE A 101 2.09 -5.93 -10.82
N ASP A 102 2.74 -5.94 -11.99
CA ASP A 102 2.11 -5.48 -13.23
C ASP A 102 1.18 -6.58 -13.78
N VAL A 103 -0.08 -6.23 -14.02
CA VAL A 103 -1.14 -7.08 -14.56
C VAL A 103 -1.37 -6.71 -16.03
N ALA A 104 -2.00 -7.61 -16.79
CA ALA A 104 -2.50 -7.30 -18.12
C ALA A 104 -3.46 -6.08 -18.11
N GLY A 105 -3.46 -5.32 -19.20
CA GLY A 105 -4.32 -4.13 -19.35
C GLY A 105 -3.81 -2.86 -18.67
N ASN A 106 -2.48 -2.68 -18.52
CA ASN A 106 -1.83 -1.51 -17.90
C ASN A 106 -2.23 -1.24 -16.44
N ARG A 107 -2.94 -2.18 -15.80
CA ARG A 107 -3.30 -2.13 -14.39
C ARG A 107 -2.16 -2.68 -13.54
N LYS A 108 -1.97 -2.10 -12.35
CA LYS A 108 -0.98 -2.58 -11.38
C LYS A 108 -1.70 -3.09 -10.15
N ALA A 109 -1.37 -4.28 -9.69
CA ALA A 109 -1.89 -4.84 -8.45
C ALA A 109 -0.85 -4.67 -7.34
N ILE A 110 -1.30 -4.33 -6.13
CA ILE A 110 -0.49 -4.31 -4.92
C ILE A 110 -0.82 -5.56 -4.12
N VAL A 111 0.19 -6.39 -3.89
CA VAL A 111 0.10 -7.57 -3.06
C VAL A 111 0.72 -7.28 -1.71
N ILE A 112 -0.08 -7.32 -0.66
CA ILE A 112 0.38 -7.12 0.71
C ILE A 112 0.48 -8.49 1.39
N TYR A 113 1.68 -8.81 1.84
CA TYR A 113 1.98 -10.03 2.57
C TYR A 113 1.75 -9.83 4.06
N VAL A 114 0.83 -10.62 4.58
CA VAL A 114 0.37 -10.61 5.96
C VAL A 114 0.91 -11.86 6.68
N PRO A 115 1.34 -11.75 7.95
CA PRO A 115 1.69 -12.93 8.74
C PRO A 115 0.56 -13.96 8.80
N TYR A 116 0.86 -15.24 8.59
CA TYR A 116 -0.15 -16.32 8.66
C TYR A 116 -0.94 -16.35 9.97
N ARG A 117 -0.31 -15.95 11.09
CA ARG A 117 -0.94 -15.87 12.43
C ARG A 117 -2.11 -14.88 12.46
N LEU A 118 -1.98 -13.76 11.76
CA LEU A 118 -2.95 -12.65 11.76
C LEU A 118 -3.99 -12.75 10.64
N ARG A 119 -3.91 -13.76 9.77
CA ARG A 119 -4.82 -13.96 8.63
C ARG A 119 -6.30 -13.88 9.03
N LYS A 120 -6.68 -14.47 10.17
CA LYS A 120 -8.08 -14.46 10.65
C LYS A 120 -8.56 -13.05 11.01
N ALA A 121 -7.70 -12.24 11.63
CA ALA A 121 -8.03 -10.85 11.96
C ALA A 121 -8.19 -10.02 10.69
N TYR A 122 -7.26 -10.14 9.73
CA TYR A 122 -7.38 -9.47 8.43
C TYR A 122 -8.62 -9.86 7.64
N ARG A 123 -9.10 -11.11 7.74
CA ARG A 123 -10.36 -11.52 7.10
C ARG A 123 -11.58 -10.77 7.66
N LYS A 124 -11.62 -10.46 8.97
CA LYS A 124 -12.73 -9.70 9.56
C LYS A 124 -12.81 -8.28 9.01
N VAL A 125 -11.66 -7.63 8.83
CA VAL A 125 -11.57 -6.21 8.42
C VAL A 125 -11.37 -6.01 6.91
N HIS A 126 -11.14 -7.09 6.15
CA HIS A 126 -10.73 -7.06 4.75
C HIS A 126 -11.56 -6.12 3.87
N LEU A 127 -12.89 -6.26 3.90
CA LEU A 127 -13.81 -5.49 3.05
C LEU A 127 -13.62 -3.98 3.25
N ARG A 128 -13.41 -3.55 4.49
CA ARG A 128 -13.22 -2.14 4.85
C ARG A 128 -11.80 -1.69 4.48
N LEU A 129 -10.79 -2.49 4.85
CA LEU A 129 -9.39 -2.15 4.58
C LEU A 129 -9.09 -2.02 3.09
N VAL A 130 -9.57 -2.95 2.26
CA VAL A 130 -9.30 -2.94 0.82
C VAL A 130 -9.92 -1.72 0.17
N ARG A 131 -11.16 -1.34 0.54
CA ARG A 131 -11.81 -0.14 0.03
C ARG A 131 -11.05 1.13 0.39
N GLU A 132 -10.57 1.25 1.62
CA GLU A 132 -9.80 2.42 2.05
C GLU A 132 -8.40 2.48 1.40
N LEU A 133 -7.74 1.35 1.23
CA LEU A 133 -6.46 1.28 0.53
C LEU A 133 -6.61 1.57 -0.96
N GLU A 134 -7.69 1.12 -1.60
CA GLU A 134 -7.97 1.43 -3.01
C GLU A 134 -8.24 2.93 -3.23
N LYS A 135 -8.87 3.62 -2.27
CA LYS A 135 -9.00 5.09 -2.32
C LYS A 135 -7.65 5.80 -2.29
N LYS A 136 -6.70 5.30 -1.48
CA LYS A 136 -5.34 5.86 -1.38
C LYS A 136 -4.48 5.53 -2.59
N PHE A 137 -4.65 4.33 -3.14
CA PHE A 137 -3.93 3.83 -4.32
C PHE A 137 -4.86 3.79 -5.52
N SER A 138 -5.28 4.96 -6.00
CA SER A 138 -6.14 5.08 -7.17
C SER A 138 -5.55 4.35 -8.39
N GLY A 139 -6.36 3.55 -9.07
CA GLY A 139 -5.96 2.80 -10.26
C GLY A 139 -5.10 1.56 -10.00
N LYS A 140 -4.96 1.15 -8.72
CA LYS A 140 -4.27 -0.08 -8.34
C LYS A 140 -5.20 -0.98 -7.53
N ASP A 141 -5.29 -2.25 -7.91
CA ASP A 141 -6.05 -3.24 -7.15
C ASP A 141 -5.22 -3.75 -5.97
N VAL A 142 -5.79 -3.75 -4.77
CA VAL A 142 -5.09 -4.20 -3.56
C VAL A 142 -5.57 -5.60 -3.17
N VAL A 143 -4.63 -6.52 -2.97
CA VAL A 143 -4.90 -7.90 -2.56
C VAL A 143 -4.05 -8.29 -1.35
N LEU A 144 -4.67 -8.95 -0.38
CA LEU A 144 -3.99 -9.42 0.84
C LEU A 144 -3.66 -10.91 0.72
N LEU A 145 -2.40 -11.28 0.98
CA LEU A 145 -1.95 -12.66 0.97
C LEU A 145 -1.28 -13.04 2.27
N ALA A 146 -1.54 -14.24 2.79
CA ALA A 146 -0.80 -14.74 3.92
C ALA A 146 0.60 -15.24 3.49
N THR A 147 1.63 -14.93 4.28
CA THR A 147 2.98 -15.48 4.11
C THR A 147 2.98 -16.97 4.45
N ARG A 148 3.21 -17.81 3.45
CA ARG A 148 3.20 -19.28 3.59
C ARG A 148 4.56 -19.83 3.19
N ARG A 149 5.16 -20.62 4.07
CA ARG A 149 6.46 -21.26 3.81
C ARG A 149 6.29 -22.59 3.09
N ILE A 150 6.86 -22.70 1.90
CA ILE A 150 6.93 -23.96 1.14
C ILE A 150 8.19 -24.72 1.56
N VAL A 151 8.02 -25.99 1.92
CA VAL A 151 9.13 -26.90 2.25
C VAL A 151 9.28 -27.93 1.13
N ARG A 152 10.51 -28.06 0.62
CA ARG A 152 10.82 -29.03 -0.43
C ARG A 152 10.53 -30.46 0.05
N PRO A 153 10.11 -31.38 -0.84
CA PRO A 153 10.01 -32.79 -0.50
C PRO A 153 11.32 -33.29 0.12
N PRO A 154 11.28 -34.02 1.24
CA PRO A 154 12.46 -34.65 1.81
C PRO A 154 13.10 -35.62 0.80
N LYS A 155 14.43 -35.75 0.83
CA LYS A 155 15.13 -36.74 -0.01
C LYS A 155 14.78 -38.16 0.47
N LYS A 156 14.76 -39.12 -0.46
CA LYS A 156 14.49 -40.54 -0.18
C LYS A 156 15.47 -41.03 0.89
N GLY A 157 14.96 -41.60 2.00
CA GLY A 157 15.75 -42.08 3.13
C GLY A 157 15.92 -41.12 4.31
N SER A 158 15.35 -39.92 4.27
CA SER A 158 15.35 -39.03 5.44
C SER A 158 14.16 -39.31 6.37
N ALA A 159 14.41 -39.33 7.69
CA ALA A 159 13.39 -39.54 8.71
C ALA A 159 12.48 -38.30 8.93
N VAL A 160 12.87 -37.13 8.40
CA VAL A 160 12.14 -35.87 8.61
C VAL A 160 10.92 -35.83 7.69
N GLN A 161 9.73 -36.05 8.27
CA GLN A 161 8.47 -35.92 7.55
C GLN A 161 8.07 -34.44 7.42
N ARG A 162 7.79 -34.00 6.18
CA ARG A 162 7.27 -32.65 5.95
C ARG A 162 5.80 -32.54 6.38
N PRO A 163 5.38 -31.43 7.02
CA PRO A 163 3.97 -31.19 7.31
C PRO A 163 3.19 -30.95 6.00
N ARG A 164 1.98 -31.52 5.89
CA ARG A 164 1.12 -31.41 4.70
C ARG A 164 0.79 -29.95 4.34
N SER A 165 0.63 -29.10 5.36
CA SER A 165 0.34 -27.66 5.19
C SER A 165 1.45 -26.87 4.50
N ARG A 166 2.70 -27.38 4.49
CA ARG A 166 3.85 -26.73 3.84
C ARG A 166 4.24 -27.35 2.50
N THR A 167 3.34 -28.13 1.91
CA THR A 167 3.51 -28.67 0.55
C THR A 167 3.16 -27.61 -0.49
N LEU A 168 3.80 -27.68 -1.66
CA LEU A 168 3.53 -26.75 -2.78
C LEU A 168 2.05 -26.73 -3.15
N THR A 169 1.42 -27.91 -3.26
CA THR A 169 0.00 -28.03 -3.64
C THR A 169 -0.91 -27.37 -2.61
N ALA A 170 -0.76 -27.69 -1.33
CA ALA A 170 -1.59 -27.11 -0.27
C ALA A 170 -1.39 -25.59 -0.13
N VAL A 171 -0.16 -25.10 -0.30
CA VAL A 171 0.11 -23.66 -0.26
C VAL A 171 -0.56 -22.94 -1.44
N HIS A 172 -0.50 -23.50 -2.64
CA HIS A 172 -1.11 -22.87 -3.81
C HIS A 172 -2.64 -22.82 -3.71
N GLU A 173 -3.28 -23.86 -3.16
CA GLU A 173 -4.73 -23.86 -2.92
C GLU A 173 -5.12 -22.83 -1.86
N ALA A 174 -4.38 -22.78 -0.77
CA ALA A 174 -4.66 -21.81 0.29
C ALA A 174 -4.30 -20.36 -0.12
N MET A 175 -3.43 -20.16 -1.11
CA MET A 175 -3.20 -18.84 -1.73
C MET A 175 -4.39 -18.41 -2.59
N LEU A 176 -4.99 -19.34 -3.35
CA LEU A 176 -6.20 -19.02 -4.14
C LEU A 176 -7.33 -18.55 -3.24
N GLU A 177 -7.57 -19.23 -2.11
CA GLU A 177 -8.57 -18.80 -1.11
C GLU A 177 -8.31 -17.39 -0.57
N ASP A 178 -7.05 -17.02 -0.34
CA ASP A 178 -6.71 -15.70 0.19
C ASP A 178 -6.84 -14.61 -0.90
N LEU A 179 -6.59 -14.93 -2.18
CA LEU A 179 -6.76 -13.99 -3.29
C LEU A 179 -8.22 -13.62 -3.55
N VAL A 180 -9.13 -14.59 -3.50
CA VAL A 180 -10.53 -14.39 -3.93
C VAL A 180 -11.45 -13.88 -2.83
N TYR A 181 -10.99 -13.86 -1.57
CA TYR A 181 -11.75 -13.32 -0.46
C TYR A 181 -12.20 -11.87 -0.77
N PRO A 182 -13.47 -11.49 -0.55
CA PRO A 182 -14.53 -12.16 0.21
C PRO A 182 -15.19 -13.39 -0.45
N ALA A 183 -15.06 -13.57 -1.77
CA ALA A 183 -15.77 -14.62 -2.47
C ALA A 183 -15.22 -16.00 -2.15
N GLU A 184 -16.13 -16.95 -1.96
CA GLU A 184 -15.79 -18.34 -1.70
C GLU A 184 -15.69 -19.13 -3.01
N ILE A 185 -14.77 -20.08 -3.04
CA ILE A 185 -14.58 -20.98 -4.19
C ILE A 185 -15.58 -22.13 -4.06
N VAL A 186 -16.54 -22.20 -4.98
CA VAL A 186 -17.55 -23.26 -5.06
C VAL A 186 -16.95 -24.54 -5.67
N GLY A 187 -16.08 -24.38 -6.67
CA GLY A 187 -15.54 -25.51 -7.39
C GLY A 187 -14.24 -25.19 -8.14
N LYS A 188 -13.51 -26.24 -8.47
CA LYS A 188 -12.25 -26.15 -9.22
C LYS A 188 -12.21 -27.27 -10.25
N ARG A 189 -11.95 -26.93 -11.51
CA ARG A 189 -11.76 -27.88 -12.61
C ARG A 189 -10.41 -27.60 -13.25
N THR A 190 -9.60 -28.62 -13.45
CA THR A 190 -8.35 -28.49 -14.22
C THR A 190 -8.57 -29.07 -15.61
N ARG A 191 -8.48 -28.22 -16.63
CA ARG A 191 -8.50 -28.64 -18.03
C ARG A 191 -7.08 -28.90 -18.51
N TYR A 192 -6.88 -30.05 -19.12
CA TYR A 192 -5.65 -30.40 -19.83
C TYR A 192 -5.88 -30.13 -21.31
N ARG A 193 -5.00 -29.32 -21.93
CA ARG A 193 -4.99 -29.14 -23.39
C ARG A 193 -4.15 -30.24 -24.05
N ILE A 194 -4.33 -30.40 -25.35
CA ILE A 194 -3.56 -31.36 -26.16
C ILE A 194 -2.05 -31.04 -26.10
N ASP A 195 -1.71 -29.76 -25.98
CA ASP A 195 -0.33 -29.26 -25.81
C ASP A 195 0.29 -29.62 -24.44
N GLY A 196 -0.45 -30.28 -23.54
CA GLY A 196 -0.02 -30.60 -22.18
C GLY A 196 -0.13 -29.44 -21.18
N SER A 197 -0.49 -28.23 -21.65
CA SER A 197 -0.75 -27.08 -20.78
C SER A 197 -1.99 -27.31 -19.90
N LYS A 198 -1.90 -26.83 -18.66
CA LYS A 198 -2.95 -27.00 -17.64
C LYS A 198 -3.58 -25.66 -17.32
N ILE A 199 -4.90 -25.58 -17.44
CA ILE A 199 -5.66 -24.40 -17.04
C ILE A 199 -6.58 -24.77 -15.90
N SER A 200 -6.45 -24.06 -14.79
CA SER A 200 -7.35 -24.24 -13.65
C SER A 200 -8.51 -23.26 -13.77
N LYS A 201 -9.71 -23.78 -14.04
CA LYS A 201 -10.96 -23.06 -13.98
C LYS A 201 -11.46 -23.08 -12.54
N ILE A 202 -11.68 -21.91 -11.95
CA ILE A 202 -12.12 -21.73 -10.57
C ILE A 202 -13.49 -21.09 -10.60
N PHE A 203 -14.46 -21.75 -10.00
CA PHE A 203 -15.84 -21.28 -9.89
C PHE A 203 -16.02 -20.56 -8.57
N LEU A 204 -16.42 -19.30 -8.64
CA LEU A 204 -16.72 -18.45 -7.48
C LEU A 204 -18.22 -18.47 -7.17
N ASP A 205 -18.60 -18.15 -5.94
CA ASP A 205 -20.01 -18.01 -5.57
C ASP A 205 -20.65 -16.84 -6.34
N PRO A 206 -21.77 -17.04 -7.07
CA PRO A 206 -22.45 -15.97 -7.79
C PRO A 206 -22.98 -14.84 -6.88
N LYS A 207 -23.18 -15.07 -5.58
CA LYS A 207 -23.68 -14.04 -4.64
C LYS A 207 -22.77 -12.81 -4.55
N GLU A 208 -21.46 -13.01 -4.71
CA GLU A 208 -20.47 -11.94 -4.55
C GLU A 208 -19.95 -11.39 -5.89
N ARG A 209 -20.66 -11.70 -6.98
CA ARG A 209 -20.29 -11.29 -8.34
C ARG A 209 -20.07 -9.79 -8.46
N ASN A 210 -21.00 -8.98 -7.94
CA ASN A 210 -20.96 -7.52 -8.02
C ASN A 210 -19.69 -6.91 -7.39
N ASN A 211 -19.12 -7.55 -6.37
CA ASN A 211 -17.95 -7.05 -5.65
C ASN A 211 -16.62 -7.59 -6.20
N THR A 212 -16.62 -8.69 -6.95
CA THR A 212 -15.38 -9.38 -7.35
C THR A 212 -15.11 -9.34 -8.85
N GLU A 213 -16.13 -9.10 -9.67
CA GLU A 213 -16.05 -9.12 -11.14
C GLU A 213 -14.99 -8.14 -11.68
N TYR A 214 -14.84 -6.95 -11.07
CA TYR A 214 -13.86 -5.96 -11.52
C TYR A 214 -12.39 -6.36 -11.31
N LYS A 215 -12.11 -7.34 -10.43
CA LYS A 215 -10.76 -7.78 -10.04
C LYS A 215 -10.29 -9.09 -10.65
N LEU A 216 -11.15 -9.81 -11.38
CA LEU A 216 -10.85 -11.18 -11.85
C LEU A 216 -9.57 -11.27 -12.68
N GLU A 217 -9.33 -10.30 -13.56
CA GLU A 217 -8.11 -10.24 -14.37
C GLU A 217 -6.86 -10.02 -13.50
N SER A 218 -6.97 -9.17 -12.49
CA SER A 218 -5.91 -8.90 -11.51
C SER A 218 -5.57 -10.13 -10.67
N TYR A 219 -6.57 -10.89 -10.22
CA TYR A 219 -6.36 -12.14 -9.51
C TYR A 219 -5.62 -13.18 -10.38
N ALA A 220 -6.01 -13.29 -11.65
CA ALA A 220 -5.35 -14.22 -12.58
C ALA A 220 -3.88 -13.82 -12.83
N GLY A 221 -3.63 -12.52 -13.04
CA GLY A 221 -2.29 -11.97 -13.23
C GLY A 221 -1.38 -12.17 -12.01
N VAL A 222 -1.88 -11.84 -10.81
CA VAL A 222 -1.16 -12.03 -9.54
C VAL A 222 -0.84 -13.50 -9.33
N TYR A 223 -1.82 -14.40 -9.47
CA TYR A 223 -1.58 -15.82 -9.25
C TYR A 223 -0.59 -16.42 -10.24
N ARG A 224 -0.65 -15.99 -11.51
CA ARG A 224 0.30 -16.41 -12.56
C ARG A 224 1.72 -15.95 -12.24
N LYS A 225 1.92 -14.72 -11.76
CA LYS A 225 3.24 -14.19 -11.39
C LYS A 225 3.83 -14.89 -10.16
N LEU A 226 3.00 -15.22 -9.18
CA LEU A 226 3.46 -15.88 -7.94
C LEU A 226 3.72 -17.37 -8.10
N THR A 227 2.90 -18.07 -8.90
CA THR A 227 2.92 -19.54 -8.96
C THR A 227 3.33 -20.12 -10.31
N GLY A 228 3.33 -19.31 -11.37
CA GLY A 228 3.57 -19.76 -12.74
C GLY A 228 2.43 -20.61 -13.33
N LYS A 229 1.27 -20.69 -12.66
CA LYS A 229 0.12 -21.48 -13.13
C LYS A 229 -0.96 -20.58 -13.71
N ASP A 230 -1.53 -21.00 -14.83
CA ASP A 230 -2.63 -20.28 -15.45
C ASP A 230 -3.97 -20.63 -14.81
N VAL A 231 -4.72 -19.60 -14.45
CA VAL A 231 -6.03 -19.67 -13.79
C VAL A 231 -7.03 -18.82 -14.54
N VAL A 232 -8.25 -19.33 -14.63
CA VAL A 232 -9.42 -18.62 -15.15
C VAL A 232 -10.49 -18.67 -14.07
N PHE A 233 -10.98 -17.50 -13.67
CA PHE A 233 -12.10 -17.36 -12.74
C PHE A 233 -13.40 -17.25 -13.52
N ASP A 234 -14.43 -17.95 -13.06
CA ASP A 234 -15.73 -17.99 -13.70
C ASP A 234 -16.84 -18.06 -12.63
N PHE A 235 -18.05 -17.64 -12.98
CA PHE A 235 -19.22 -17.83 -12.12
C PHE A 235 -20.05 -18.98 -12.70
N PRO A 236 -20.47 -19.96 -11.87
CA PRO A 236 -21.39 -20.97 -12.36
C PRO A 236 -22.68 -20.27 -12.79
N VAL A 237 -23.10 -20.50 -14.03
CA VAL A 237 -24.44 -20.11 -14.46
C VAL A 237 -25.39 -21.03 -13.72
N THR A 238 -26.18 -20.50 -12.80
CA THR A 238 -27.27 -21.25 -12.19
C THR A 238 -28.24 -21.56 -13.33
N GLU A 239 -28.22 -22.80 -13.83
CA GLU A 239 -29.34 -23.31 -14.62
C GLU A 239 -30.53 -23.35 -13.66
N ALA A 240 -31.41 -22.36 -13.83
CA ALA A 240 -32.67 -22.23 -13.09
C ALA A 240 -33.69 -23.26 -13.60
#